data_AF-A0A257P0B0-F1
#
_entry.id   AF-A0A257P0B0-F1
#
_cell.length_a   1.000
_cell.length_b   1.000
_cell.length_c   1.000
_cell.angle_alpha   90.00
_cell.angle_beta   90.00
_cell.angle_gamma   90.00
#
_symmetry.space_group_name_H-M   'P 1'
#
loop_
_entity.id
_entity.type
_entity.pdbx_description
1 polymer ?
#
loop_
_entity_poly.entity_id
_entity_poly.type
_entity_poly.pdbx_seq_one_letter_code
_entity_poly.pdbx_strand_id
1 'polypeptide(L)' 'MRCAIFGRPERPACCSGLQPSPEMCGDNREHALHWLGWMERQTAPSA' A
#
# COMPACT_ATOMS: atom_id res chain seq x y z
N MET A 1 -10.91 -4.96 -3.62
CA MET A 1 -10.87 -3.64 -2.97
C MET A 1 -12.07 -3.52 -2.03
N ARG A 2 -11.87 -3.61 -0.70
CA ARG A 2 -12.96 -3.81 0.30
C ARG A 2 -13.37 -2.55 1.08
N CYS A 3 -12.72 -1.41 0.83
CA CYS A 3 -13.00 -0.18 1.56
C CYS A 3 -14.36 0.40 1.13
N ALA A 4 -15.33 0.47 2.06
CA ALA A 4 -16.69 0.96 1.82
C ALA A 4 -16.77 2.44 1.42
N ILE A 5 -15.69 3.20 1.66
CA ILE A 5 -15.56 4.62 1.31
C ILE A 5 -14.52 4.86 0.21
N PHE A 6 -14.10 3.82 -0.53
CA PHE A 6 -13.17 3.98 -1.63
C PHE A 6 -13.74 4.94 -2.69
N GLY A 7 -13.00 6.02 -3.00
CA GLY A 7 -13.41 7.03 -3.97
C GLY A 7 -14.40 8.08 -3.45
N ARG A 8 -14.84 7.96 -2.19
CA ARG A 8 -15.72 8.95 -1.58
C ARG A 8 -14.94 10.09 -0.90
N PRO A 9 -15.50 11.31 -0.82
CA PRO A 9 -14.83 12.46 -0.19
C PRO A 9 -14.60 12.28 1.31
N GLU A 10 -15.36 11.41 1.99
CA GLU A 10 -15.14 11.10 3.40
C GLU A 10 -13.91 10.19 3.64
N ARG A 11 -13.26 9.70 2.59
CA ARG A 11 -12.02 8.92 2.71
C ARG A 11 -10.91 9.81 3.28
N PRO A 12 -10.30 9.44 4.44
CA PRO A 12 -9.21 10.22 5.02
C PRO A 12 -8.05 10.39 4.04
N ALA A 13 -7.45 11.59 4.02
CA ALA A 13 -6.33 11.91 3.13
C ALA A 13 -5.14 10.95 3.27
N CYS A 14 -4.91 10.40 4.47
CA CYS A 14 -3.85 9.40 4.69
C CYS A 14 -4.08 8.10 3.89
N CYS A 15 -5.33 7.73 3.62
CA CYS A 15 -5.65 6.50 2.89
C CYS A 15 -5.43 6.61 1.37
N SER A 16 -5.35 7.82 0.82
CA SER A 16 -5.07 8.09 -0.60
C SER A 16 -3.72 8.77 -0.84
N GLY A 17 -3.09 9.31 0.21
CA GLY A 17 -1.86 10.08 0.15
C GLY A 17 -0.58 9.32 0.54
N LEU A 18 -0.63 7.99 0.64
CA LEU A 18 0.59 7.21 0.90
C LEU A 18 1.59 7.45 -0.23
N GLN A 19 2.78 7.93 0.10
CA GLN A 19 3.89 8.12 -0.82
C GLN A 19 4.96 7.05 -0.60
N PRO A 20 5.67 6.63 -1.65
CA PRO A 20 6.83 5.74 -1.49
C PRO A 20 7.92 6.45 -0.68
N SER A 21 8.59 5.70 0.21
CA SER A 21 9.76 6.17 0.96
C SER A 21 10.95 5.23 0.74
N PRO A 22 12.20 5.68 0.92
CA PRO A 22 13.38 4.82 0.82
C PRO A 22 13.34 3.61 1.77
N GLU A 23 12.77 3.79 2.96
CA GLU A 23 12.58 2.72 3.95
C GLU A 23 11.64 1.61 3.45
N MET A 24 10.70 1.94 2.55
CA MET A 24 9.77 0.97 1.94
C MET A 24 10.27 0.44 0.60
N CYS A 25 10.93 1.25 -0.20
CA CYS A 25 11.28 0.91 -1.59
C CYS A 25 12.71 0.42 -1.75
N GLY A 26 13.61 0.71 -0.80
CA GLY A 26 15.03 0.43 -0.89
C GLY A 26 15.71 1.20 -2.03
N ASP A 27 16.87 0.70 -2.46
CA ASP A 27 17.76 1.42 -3.38
C ASP A 27 17.46 1.18 -4.87
N ASN A 28 16.57 0.23 -5.20
CA ASN A 28 16.27 -0.09 -6.59
C ASN A 28 14.86 -0.67 -6.77
N ARG A 29 14.43 -0.73 -8.04
CA ARG A 29 13.10 -1.19 -8.44
C ARG A 29 12.82 -2.65 -8.06
N GLU A 30 13.81 -3.54 -8.15
CA GLU A 30 13.63 -4.95 -7.79
C GLU A 30 13.38 -5.12 -6.29
N HIS A 31 14.14 -4.40 -5.44
CA HIS A 31 13.89 -4.36 -4.00
C HIS A 31 12.46 -3.90 -3.72
N ALA A 32 12.03 -2.76 -4.30
CA ALA A 32 10.69 -2.24 -4.09
C ALA A 32 9.60 -3.26 -4.46
N LEU A 33 9.76 -3.97 -5.59
CA LEU A 33 8.81 -5.00 -6.01
C LEU A 33 8.78 -6.21 -5.06
N HIS A 34 9.95 -6.66 -4.57
CA HIS A 34 10.01 -7.72 -3.57
C HIS A 34 9.32 -7.33 -2.26
N TRP A 35 9.54 -6.11 -1.81
CA TRP A 35 8.93 -5.57 -0.59
C TRP A 35 7.41 -5.44 -0.73
N LEU A 36 6.93 -4.88 -1.84
CA LEU A 36 5.49 -4.77 -2.13
C LEU A 36 4.81 -6.15 -2.12
N GLY A 37 5.40 -7.13 -2.80
CA GLY A 37 4.85 -8.49 -2.83
C GLY A 37 4.82 -9.15 -1.45
N TRP A 38 5.79 -8.87 -0.58
CA TRP A 38 5.74 -9.32 0.81
C TRP A 38 4.60 -8.64 1.59
N MET A 39 4.45 -7.31 1.48
CA MET A 39 3.37 -6.58 2.16
C MET A 39 1.99 -7.04 1.70
N GLU A 40 1.80 -7.28 0.40
CA GLU A 40 0.53 -7.79 -0.14
C GLU A 40 0.15 -9.13 0.49
N ARG A 41 1.12 -10.03 0.71
CA ARG A 41 0.86 -11.31 1.40
C ARG A 41 0.54 -11.11 2.88
N GLN A 42 1.29 -10.25 3.57
CA GLN A 42 1.11 -10.00 5.01
C GLN A 42 -0.19 -9.25 5.34
N THR A 43 -0.62 -8.36 4.45
CA THR A 43 -1.83 -7.54 4.59
C THR A 43 -3.01 -8.09 3.80
N ALA A 44 -2.85 -9.27 3.20
CA ALA A 44 -3.93 -9.96 2.52
C ALA A 44 -5.10 -10.13 3.50
N PRO A 45 -6.32 -9.72 3.11
CA PRO A 45 -7.48 -9.96 3.95
C PRO A 45 -7.66 -11.47 4.14
N SER A 46 -7.90 -11.90 5.39
CA SER A 46 -8.41 -13.24 5.64
C SER A 46 -9.75 -13.43 4.92
N ALA A 47 -9.97 -14.65 4.41
CA ALA A 47 -11.17 -15.03 3.66
C ALA A 47 -12.45 -14.84 4.49
#